data_AF-A0A9X1WHN0-F1
#
_entry.id   AF-A0A9X1WHN0-F1
#
_cell.length_a   1.000
_cell.length_b   1.000
_cell.length_c   1.000
_cell.angle_alpha   90.00
_cell.angle_beta   90.00
_cell.angle_gamma   90.00
#
_symmetry.space_group_name_H-M   'P 1'
#
loop_
_entity.id
_entity.type
_entity.pdbx_description
1 polymer ?
#
loop_
_entity_poly.entity_id
_entity_poly.type
_entity_poly.pdbx_seq_one_letter_code
_entity_poly.pdbx_strand_id
1 'polypeptide(L)'
;METPPTEPLNPVQVEQRIMELSKMIAAGVQQVTNKLRAYRQADAAYDRAKAHAQLAAEGKTVADREAEVELATIDERDAKDFAEVEYSHVNRRVKAFEKELDAIRSIGANVRQMYSVAGRGEGA
;
A
#
# COMPACT_ATOMS: atom_id res chain seq x y z
N MET A 1 -1.38 -14.52 10.15
CA MET A 1 -2.84 -14.45 10.24
C MET A 1 -3.20 -14.69 11.68
N GLU A 2 -3.60 -13.64 12.41
CA GLU A 2 -4.14 -13.82 13.75
C GLU A 2 -5.47 -14.59 13.68
N THR A 3 -5.65 -15.52 14.61
CA THR A 3 -6.86 -16.32 14.78
C THR A 3 -8.06 -15.38 14.99
N PRO A 4 -9.22 -15.59 14.35
CA PRO A 4 -10.38 -14.76 14.61
C PRO A 4 -10.76 -14.85 16.10
N PRO A 5 -11.18 -13.73 16.72
CA PRO A 5 -11.56 -13.74 18.12
C PRO A 5 -12.71 -14.74 18.34
N THR A 6 -12.53 -15.61 19.33
CA THR A 6 -13.52 -16.63 19.73
C THR A 6 -14.68 -16.05 20.55
N GLU A 7 -14.54 -14.80 21.00
CA GLU A 7 -15.59 -14.06 21.72
C GLU A 7 -16.13 -12.89 20.89
N PRO A 8 -17.42 -12.53 21.07
CA PRO A 8 -18.00 -11.33 20.46
C PRO A 8 -17.22 -10.06 20.83
N LEU A 9 -16.96 -9.21 19.84
CA LEU A 9 -16.31 -7.91 20.07
C LEU A 9 -17.18 -7.01 20.96
N ASN A 10 -16.57 -6.40 21.97
CA ASN A 10 -17.23 -5.41 22.82
C ASN A 10 -17.01 -3.98 22.27
N PRO A 11 -17.81 -2.98 22.72
CA PRO A 11 -17.72 -1.61 22.23
C PRO A 11 -16.32 -0.98 22.38
N VAL A 12 -15.63 -1.25 23.49
CA VAL A 12 -14.29 -0.69 23.76
C VAL A 12 -13.26 -1.24 22.77
N GLN A 13 -13.31 -2.54 22.48
CA GLN A 13 -12.42 -3.19 21.51
C GLN A 13 -12.64 -2.65 20.10
N VAL A 14 -13.89 -2.40 19.70
CA VAL A 14 -14.23 -1.78 18.41
C VAL A 14 -13.63 -0.38 18.31
N GLU A 15 -13.82 0.47 19.33
CA GLU A 15 -13.29 1.84 19.32
C GLU A 15 -11.75 1.87 19.32
N GLN A 16 -11.12 0.98 20.10
CA GLN A 16 -9.66 0.83 20.10
C GLN A 16 -9.16 0.47 18.69
N ARG A 17 -9.80 -0.49 18.03
CA ARG A 17 -9.41 -0.92 16.67
C ARG A 17 -9.63 0.19 15.63
N ILE A 18 -10.73 0.95 15.74
CA ILE A 18 -10.99 2.12 14.87
C ILE A 18 -9.86 3.16 15.02
N MET A 19 -9.47 3.47 16.27
CA MET A 19 -8.40 4.42 16.54
C MET A 19 -7.04 3.93 16.01
N GLU A 20 -6.72 2.65 16.19
CA GLU A 20 -5.50 2.03 15.66
C GLU A 20 -5.44 2.11 14.14
N LEU A 21 -6.48 1.66 13.45
CA LEU A 21 -6.54 1.69 11.98
C LEU A 21 -6.44 3.13 11.46
N SER A 22 -7.09 4.08 12.12
CA SER A 22 -7.00 5.49 11.76
C SER A 22 -5.57 6.03 11.89
N LYS A 23 -4.83 5.65 12.94
CA LYS A 23 -3.40 5.99 13.10
C LYS A 23 -2.53 5.32 12.02
N MET A 24 -2.80 4.05 11.71
CA MET A 24 -2.07 3.31 10.67
C MET A 24 -2.29 3.91 9.27
N ILE A 25 -3.52 4.32 8.95
CA ILE A 25 -3.83 5.01 7.69
C ILE A 25 -3.09 6.35 7.62
N ALA A 26 -3.16 7.17 8.68
CA ALA A 26 -2.48 8.46 8.72
C ALA A 26 -0.95 8.32 8.54
N ALA A 27 -0.32 7.39 9.26
CA ALA A 27 1.10 7.10 9.08
C ALA A 27 1.41 6.52 7.69
N GLY A 28 0.50 5.71 7.16
CA GLY A 28 0.60 5.08 5.85
C GLY A 28 0.60 6.08 4.70
N VAL A 29 -0.20 7.16 4.75
CA VAL A 29 -0.23 8.20 3.71
C VAL A 29 1.16 8.79 3.48
N GLN A 30 1.88 9.15 4.55
CA GLN A 30 3.24 9.69 4.43
C GLN A 30 4.22 8.66 3.80
N GLN A 31 4.08 7.39 4.16
CA GLN A 31 4.90 6.32 3.57
C GLN A 31 4.61 6.16 2.08
N VAL A 32 3.34 6.18 1.67
CA VAL A 32 2.94 6.12 0.25
C VAL A 32 3.56 7.27 -0.53
N THR A 33 3.46 8.51 -0.02
CA THR A 33 4.05 9.68 -0.68
C THR A 33 5.57 9.56 -0.81
N ASN A 34 6.26 9.11 0.24
CA ASN A 34 7.71 8.94 0.21
C ASN A 34 8.14 7.87 -0.79
N LYS A 35 7.46 6.73 -0.83
CA LYS A 35 7.75 5.64 -1.77
C LYS A 35 7.42 6.02 -3.21
N LEU A 36 6.31 6.75 -3.44
CA LEU A 36 5.98 7.30 -4.75
C LEU A 36 7.07 8.27 -5.24
N ARG A 37 7.57 9.14 -4.36
CA ARG A 37 8.68 10.05 -4.70
C ARG A 37 9.93 9.28 -5.11
N ALA A 38 10.30 8.26 -4.33
CA ALA A 38 11.46 7.41 -4.64
C ALA A 38 11.29 6.70 -5.99
N TYR A 39 10.10 6.12 -6.25
CA TYR A 39 9.79 5.52 -7.53
C TYR A 39 9.93 6.52 -8.69
N ARG A 40 9.35 7.72 -8.57
CA ARG A 40 9.46 8.75 -9.63
C ARG A 40 10.88 9.25 -9.86
N GLN A 41 11.71 9.26 -8.82
CA GLN A 41 13.12 9.59 -8.96
C GLN A 41 13.90 8.50 -9.70
N ALA A 42 13.64 7.23 -9.40
CA ALA A 42 14.25 6.10 -10.09
C ALA A 42 13.78 6.01 -11.55
N ASP A 43 12.49 6.24 -11.80
CA ASP A 43 11.88 6.33 -13.14
C ASP A 43 12.58 7.39 -14.00
N ALA A 44 12.73 8.61 -13.47
CA ALA A 44 13.45 9.68 -14.16
C ALA A 44 14.96 9.41 -14.31
N ALA A 45 15.58 8.64 -13.42
CA ALA A 45 16.97 8.22 -13.55
C ALA A 45 17.13 7.22 -14.70
N TYR A 46 16.27 6.20 -14.75
CA TYR A 46 16.23 5.22 -15.83
C TYR A 46 15.98 5.87 -17.20
N ASP A 47 15.01 6.80 -17.30
CA ASP A 47 14.73 7.49 -18.56
C ASP A 47 15.94 8.27 -19.08
N ARG A 48 16.68 8.94 -18.19
CA ARG A 48 17.92 9.64 -18.55
C ARG A 48 19.02 8.68 -18.95
N ALA A 49 19.24 7.62 -18.17
CA ALA A 49 20.26 6.61 -18.47
C ALA A 49 19.98 5.95 -19.83
N LYS A 50 18.71 5.61 -20.10
CA LYS A 50 18.27 5.06 -21.37
C LYS A 50 18.47 6.00 -22.54
N ALA A 51 18.12 7.28 -22.39
CA ALA A 51 18.37 8.27 -23.44
C ALA A 51 19.88 8.42 -23.72
N HIS A 52 20.72 8.46 -22.69
CA HIS A 52 22.18 8.50 -22.85
C HIS A 52 22.72 7.25 -23.54
N ALA A 53 22.30 6.07 -23.10
CA ALA A 53 22.70 4.81 -23.71
C ALA A 53 22.27 4.71 -25.18
N GLN A 54 21.06 5.17 -25.52
CA GLN A 54 20.57 5.19 -26.90
C GLN A 54 21.42 6.05 -27.83
N LEU A 55 21.90 7.20 -27.32
CA LEU A 55 22.80 8.08 -28.08
C LEU A 55 24.21 7.50 -28.22
N ALA A 56 24.63 6.66 -27.27
CA ALA A 56 25.96 6.06 -27.24
C ALA A 56 26.04 4.67 -27.91
N ALA A 57 24.92 4.06 -28.28
CA ALA A 57 24.89 2.72 -28.85
C ALA A 57 25.49 2.68 -30.27
N GLU A 58 26.42 1.74 -30.50
CA GLU A 58 27.21 1.63 -31.73
C GLU A 58 26.92 0.33 -32.51
N GLY A 59 26.02 -0.51 -31.99
CA GLY A 59 25.59 -1.75 -32.63
C GLY A 59 25.24 -1.60 -34.13
N LYS A 60 25.65 -2.60 -34.93
CA LYS A 60 25.53 -2.55 -36.40
C LYS A 60 24.08 -2.66 -36.86
N THR A 61 23.27 -3.40 -36.12
CA THR A 61 21.84 -3.54 -36.36
C THR A 61 21.03 -2.73 -35.35
N VAL A 62 19.72 -2.62 -35.57
CA VAL A 62 18.82 -2.04 -34.56
C VAL A 62 18.81 -2.92 -33.30
N ALA A 63 18.74 -4.24 -33.46
CA ALA A 63 18.72 -5.19 -32.36
C ALA A 63 20.00 -5.14 -31.51
N ASP A 64 21.17 -4.98 -32.13
CA ASP A 64 22.44 -4.84 -31.40
C ASP A 64 22.43 -3.59 -30.51
N ARG A 65 21.94 -2.46 -31.03
CA ARG A 65 21.84 -1.20 -30.27
C ARG A 65 20.83 -1.30 -29.13
N GLU A 66 19.70 -1.96 -29.35
CA GLU A 66 18.71 -2.20 -28.29
C GLU A 66 19.28 -3.06 -27.16
N ALA A 67 20.01 -4.12 -27.50
CA ALA A 67 20.68 -4.97 -26.51
C ALA A 67 21.78 -4.21 -25.74
N GLU A 68 22.57 -3.38 -26.41
CA GLU A 68 23.57 -2.51 -25.75
C GLU A 68 22.91 -1.55 -24.76
N VAL A 69 21.79 -0.91 -25.15
CA VAL A 69 21.02 -0.01 -24.27
C VAL A 69 20.47 -0.74 -23.06
N GLU A 70 19.90 -1.94 -23.26
CA GLU A 70 19.32 -2.72 -22.17
C GLU A 70 20.40 -3.17 -21.17
N LEU A 71 21.55 -3.63 -21.66
CA LEU A 71 22.69 -3.99 -20.81
C LEU A 71 23.25 -2.77 -20.06
N ALA A 72 23.32 -1.60 -20.71
CA ALA A 72 23.85 -0.38 -20.12
C ALA A 72 22.93 0.27 -19.08
N THR A 73 21.65 -0.14 -19.01
CA THR A 73 20.64 0.49 -18.12
C THR A 73 19.99 -0.48 -17.15
N ILE A 74 20.56 -1.67 -17.00
CA ILE A 74 19.97 -2.74 -16.18
C ILE A 74 19.85 -2.33 -14.71
N ASP A 75 20.86 -1.64 -14.17
CA ASP A 75 20.89 -1.23 -12.76
C ASP A 75 19.82 -0.16 -12.48
N GLU A 76 19.67 0.83 -13.35
CA GLU A 76 18.62 1.85 -13.20
C GLU A 76 17.22 1.26 -13.38
N ARG A 77 17.07 0.28 -14.28
CA ARG A 77 15.81 -0.44 -14.46
C ARG A 77 15.44 -1.24 -13.23
N ASP A 78 16.37 -2.00 -12.68
CA ASP A 78 16.16 -2.80 -11.47
C ASP A 78 15.83 -1.91 -10.27
N ALA A 79 16.52 -0.77 -10.13
CA ALA A 79 16.23 0.22 -9.10
C ALA A 79 14.81 0.81 -9.24
N LYS A 80 14.39 1.10 -10.47
CA LYS A 80 13.03 1.57 -10.76
C LYS A 80 11.99 0.52 -10.41
N ASP A 81 12.17 -0.72 -10.88
CA ASP A 81 11.22 -1.81 -10.70
C ASP A 81 11.09 -2.18 -9.20
N PHE A 82 12.20 -2.18 -8.46
CA PHE A 82 12.18 -2.34 -7.00
C PHE A 82 11.39 -1.22 -6.31
N ALA A 83 11.63 0.04 -6.69
CA ALA A 83 10.92 1.17 -6.11
C ALA A 83 9.41 1.15 -6.44
N GLU A 84 9.02 0.66 -7.62
CA GLU A 84 7.63 0.47 -8.00
C GLU A 84 6.93 -0.57 -7.09
N VAL A 85 7.58 -1.73 -6.87
CA VAL A 85 7.06 -2.80 -6.01
C VAL A 85 6.85 -2.28 -4.59
N GLU A 86 7.83 -1.55 -4.05
CA GLU A 86 7.77 -0.95 -2.72
C GLU A 86 6.61 0.05 -2.58
N TYR A 87 6.46 0.95 -3.55
CA TYR A 87 5.32 1.88 -3.60
C TYR A 87 3.99 1.13 -3.67
N SER A 88 3.89 0.15 -4.57
CA SER A 88 2.68 -0.65 -4.78
C SER A 88 2.28 -1.42 -3.52
N HIS A 89 3.25 -2.00 -2.82
CA HIS A 89 3.04 -2.72 -1.57
C HIS A 89 2.44 -1.80 -0.49
N VAL A 90 3.08 -0.65 -0.22
CA VAL A 90 2.61 0.28 0.81
C VAL A 90 1.23 0.83 0.46
N ASN A 91 0.98 1.17 -0.81
CA ASN A 91 -0.33 1.65 -1.28
C ASN A 91 -1.43 0.59 -1.07
N ARG A 92 -1.17 -0.68 -1.42
CA ARG A 92 -2.11 -1.79 -1.18
C ARG A 92 -2.38 -1.99 0.30
N ARG A 93 -1.36 -1.83 1.15
CA ARG A 93 -1.50 -1.97 2.61
C ARG A 93 -2.37 -0.88 3.22
N VAL A 94 -2.21 0.38 2.79
CA VAL A 94 -3.09 1.48 3.25
C VAL A 94 -4.54 1.22 2.85
N LYS A 95 -4.77 0.81 1.60
CA LYS A 95 -6.12 0.43 1.12
C LYS A 95 -6.71 -0.74 1.91
N ALA A 96 -5.89 -1.69 2.35
CA ALA A 96 -6.35 -2.78 3.21
C ALA A 96 -6.82 -2.26 4.57
N PHE A 97 -6.09 -1.32 5.18
CA PHE A 97 -6.51 -0.69 6.43
C PHE A 97 -7.79 0.13 6.29
N GLU A 98 -7.98 0.85 5.17
CA GLU A 98 -9.24 1.55 4.89
C GLU A 98 -10.43 0.58 4.83
N LYS A 99 -10.28 -0.54 4.11
CA LYS A 99 -11.31 -1.58 4.05
C LYS A 99 -11.59 -2.22 5.41
N GLU A 100 -10.55 -2.44 6.20
CA GLU A 100 -10.70 -2.96 7.56
C GLU A 100 -11.42 -1.96 8.47
N LEU A 101 -11.13 -0.66 8.32
CA LEU A 101 -11.80 0.41 9.04
C LEU A 101 -13.31 0.44 8.73
N ASP A 102 -13.68 0.24 7.47
CA ASP A 102 -15.09 0.16 7.08
C ASP A 102 -15.77 -1.08 7.65
N ALA A 103 -15.09 -2.23 7.62
CA ALA A 103 -15.58 -3.47 8.22
C ALA A 103 -15.79 -3.34 9.73
N ILE A 104 -14.83 -2.78 10.47
CA ILE A 104 -14.93 -2.64 11.93
C ILE A 104 -16.01 -1.61 12.32
N ARG A 105 -16.23 -0.55 11.53
CA ARG A 105 -17.33 0.40 11.73
C ARG A 105 -18.70 -0.26 11.54
N SER A 106 -18.82 -1.15 10.55
CA SER A 106 -20.02 -1.96 10.35
C SER A 106 -20.28 -2.90 11.53
N ILE A 107 -19.25 -3.61 12.00
CA ILE A 107 -19.33 -4.45 13.20
C ILE A 107 -19.75 -3.62 14.42
N GLY A 108 -19.17 -2.44 14.61
CA GLY A 108 -19.52 -1.53 15.70
C GLY A 108 -20.98 -1.10 15.71
N ALA A 109 -21.59 -0.92 14.53
CA ALA A 109 -23.02 -0.63 14.43
C ALA A 109 -23.87 -1.79 14.96
N ASN A 110 -23.52 -3.02 14.60
CA ASN A 110 -24.20 -4.23 15.08
C ASN A 110 -24.01 -4.41 16.60
N VAL A 111 -22.80 -4.21 17.11
CA VAL A 111 -22.50 -4.31 18.55
C VAL A 111 -23.35 -3.31 19.33
N ARG A 112 -23.42 -2.03 18.93
CA ARG A 112 -24.26 -1.03 19.60
C ARG A 112 -25.75 -1.43 19.61
N GLN A 113 -26.25 -2.02 18.53
CA GLN A 113 -27.63 -2.50 18.47
C GLN A 113 -27.88 -3.64 19.48
N MET A 114 -26.97 -4.62 19.59
CA MET A 114 -27.09 -5.73 20.54
C MET A 114 -27.16 -5.24 21.99
N TYR A 115 -26.28 -4.30 22.38
CA TYR A 115 -26.28 -3.73 23.73
C TYR A 115 -27.51 -2.83 23.98
N SER A 116 -28.05 -2.16 22.96
CA SER A 116 -29.28 -1.34 23.07
C SER A 116 -30.55 -2.18 23.30
N VAL A 117 -30.58 -3.42 22.79
CA VAL A 117 -31.71 -4.36 22.99
C VAL A 117 -31.63 -5.03 24.37
N ALA A 118 -30.42 -5.36 24.84
CA ALA A 118 -30.21 -5.98 26.16
C ALA A 118 -30.72 -5.12 27.34
N GLY A 119 -30.72 -3.78 27.20
CA GLY A 119 -31.21 -2.86 28.24
C GLY A 119 -32.72 -2.62 28.28
N ARG A 120 -33.52 -3.24 27.40
CA ARG A 120 -34.98 -3.02 27.29
C ARG A 120 -35.84 -4.24 27.67
N GLY A 121 -35.24 -5.31 28.20
CA GLY A 121 -35.92 -6.59 28.47
C GLY A 121 -36.50 -6.78 29.88
N GLU A 122 -36.20 -5.95 30.86
CA GLU A 122 -36.58 -6.17 32.28
C GLU A 122 -37.64 -5.19 32.81
N GLY A 123 -38.46 -4.60 31.93
CA GLY A 123 -39.45 -3.59 32.30
C GLY A 123 -40.83 -3.78 31.67
N ALA A 124 -41.35 -5.01 31.67
CA ALA A 124 -42.73 -5.32 31.31
C ALA A 124 -43.39 -6.18 32.40
#